data_AF-A0A674C3D5-F1
#
_entry.id   AF-A0A674C3D5-F1
#
_cell.length_a   1.000
_cell.length_b   1.000
_cell.length_c   1.000
_cell.angle_alpha   90.00
_cell.angle_beta   90.00
_cell.angle_gamma   90.00
#
_symmetry.space_group_name_H-M   'P 1'
#
loop_
_entity.id
_entity.type
_entity.pdbx_description
1 polymer ?
#
loop_
_entity_poly.entity_id
_entity_poly.type
_entity_poly.pdbx_seq_one_letter_code
_entity_poly.pdbx_strand_id
1 'polypeptide(L)'
;TIRLRTLCSPAGEAKSGILASTEEYKFVERLIPPSRVPFPPKHDGPSPFGWTPPSEVPFALPYMICRSRMHNVPALEKDVNLQQLTGKDLPTQVNEVTMTIRVKGHFDTALKEWLVKKGF
;
A
#
# COMPACT_ATOMS: atom_id res chain seq x y z
N THR A 1 -61.88 54.27 -11.59
CA THR A 1 -61.59 53.53 -10.34
C THR A 1 -61.05 52.16 -10.68
N ILE A 2 -59.72 51.99 -10.74
CA ILE A 2 -59.09 50.70 -11.10
C ILE A 2 -58.35 50.21 -9.85
N ARG A 3 -58.84 49.10 -9.28
CA ARG A 3 -58.27 48.49 -8.08
C ARG A 3 -57.21 47.48 -8.52
N LEU A 4 -55.94 47.88 -8.49
CA LEU A 4 -54.81 46.95 -8.64
C LEU A 4 -54.85 45.96 -7.47
N ARG A 5 -55.17 44.69 -7.77
CA ARG A 5 -54.98 43.59 -6.82
C ARG A 5 -53.50 43.22 -6.82
N THR A 6 -52.78 43.66 -5.80
CA THR A 6 -51.45 43.13 -5.49
C THR A 6 -51.63 41.73 -4.89
N LEU A 7 -51.38 40.69 -5.69
CA LEU A 7 -51.16 39.33 -5.19
C LEU A 7 -49.65 39.10 -5.15
N CYS A 8 -49.01 39.58 -4.09
CA CYS A 8 -47.68 39.12 -3.72
C CYS A 8 -47.82 38.44 -2.36
N SER A 9 -48.04 37.14 -2.37
CA SER A 9 -47.84 36.32 -1.18
C SER A 9 -46.35 36.26 -0.91
N PRO A 10 -45.86 36.53 0.31
CA PRO A 10 -44.49 36.19 0.65
C PRO A 10 -44.42 34.67 0.57
N ALA A 11 -43.58 34.15 -0.32
CA ALA A 11 -43.17 32.76 -0.24
C ALA A 11 -42.38 32.63 1.05
N GLY A 12 -43.08 32.35 2.15
CA GLY A 12 -42.46 31.94 3.39
C GLY A 12 -41.72 30.65 3.08
N GLU A 13 -40.41 30.74 2.91
CA GLU A 13 -39.51 29.60 3.01
C GLU A 13 -39.68 29.03 4.41
N ALA A 14 -40.67 28.14 4.54
CA ALA A 14 -40.75 27.23 5.68
C ALA A 14 -39.45 26.44 5.62
N LYS A 15 -38.50 26.78 6.48
CA LYS A 15 -37.32 25.95 6.73
C LYS A 15 -37.88 24.57 7.08
N SER A 16 -37.82 23.64 6.14
CA SER A 16 -38.19 22.26 6.36
C SER A 16 -37.45 21.80 7.61
N GLY A 17 -38.17 21.22 8.57
CA GLY A 17 -37.57 20.79 9.82
C GLY A 17 -36.41 19.85 9.52
N ILE A 18 -35.19 20.26 9.83
CA ILE A 18 -33.99 19.45 9.64
C ILE A 18 -34.11 18.27 10.61
N LEU A 19 -34.38 17.08 10.08
CA LEU A 19 -34.44 15.85 10.87
C LEU A 19 -33.07 15.18 10.78
N ALA A 20 -32.33 15.18 11.89
CA ALA A 20 -31.04 14.51 11.96
C ALA A 20 -31.25 12.99 11.98
N SER A 21 -30.77 12.29 10.94
CA SER A 21 -30.73 10.83 10.87
C SER A 21 -29.30 10.32 11.03
N THR A 22 -29.10 9.31 11.86
CA THR A 22 -27.78 8.70 12.10
C THR A 22 -27.47 7.57 11.10
N GLU A 23 -28.49 7.01 10.45
CA GLU A 23 -28.36 5.81 9.59
C GLU A 23 -27.56 6.07 8.31
N GLU A 24 -27.59 7.32 7.83
CA GLU A 24 -26.88 7.76 6.62
C GLU A 24 -25.42 8.14 6.92
N TYR A 25 -25.07 8.38 8.19
CA TYR A 25 -23.72 8.79 8.56
C TYR A 25 -22.67 7.69 8.32
N LYS A 26 -23.08 6.41 8.26
CA LYS A 26 -22.22 5.28 7.88
C LYS A 26 -21.55 5.46 6.51
N PHE A 27 -22.16 6.22 5.60
CA PHE A 27 -21.59 6.51 4.29
C PHE A 27 -20.49 7.57 4.38
N VAL A 28 -20.61 8.51 5.32
CA VAL A 28 -19.58 9.51 5.62
C VAL A 28 -18.36 8.83 6.23
N GLU A 29 -18.55 7.86 7.12
CA GLU A 29 -17.46 7.09 7.73
C GLU A 29 -16.57 6.37 6.70
N ARG A 30 -17.15 5.87 5.60
CA ARG A 30 -16.41 5.22 4.51
C ARG A 30 -15.54 6.17 3.69
N LEU A 31 -15.83 7.47 3.71
CA LEU A 31 -15.06 8.50 3.01
C LEU A 31 -13.81 8.91 3.82
N ILE A 32 -13.76 8.59 5.11
CA ILE A 32 -12.60 8.89 5.94
C ILE A 32 -11.46 7.93 5.54
N PRO A 33 -10.31 8.46 5.06
CA PRO A 33 -9.22 7.60 4.65
C PRO A 33 -8.61 6.89 5.88
N PRO A 34 -8.25 5.61 5.76
CA PRO A 34 -7.57 4.90 6.85
C PRO A 34 -6.18 5.49 7.09
N SER A 35 -5.86 5.78 8.35
CA SER A 35 -4.57 6.36 8.74
C SER A 35 -3.42 5.35 8.69
N ARG A 36 -3.71 4.05 8.83
CA ARG A 36 -2.74 2.96 8.87
C ARG A 36 -2.96 2.02 7.68
N VAL A 37 -1.88 1.63 7.03
CA VAL A 37 -1.90 0.60 5.98
C VAL A 37 -2.39 -0.72 6.59
N PRO A 38 -3.43 -1.35 6.02
CA PRO A 38 -3.96 -2.59 6.54
C PRO A 38 -2.94 -3.72 6.40
N PHE A 39 -3.04 -4.72 7.27
CA PHE A 39 -2.31 -5.97 7.08
C PHE A 39 -2.94 -6.75 5.93
N PRO A 40 -2.13 -7.43 5.10
CA PRO A 40 -2.65 -8.21 3.99
C PRO A 40 -3.50 -9.36 4.54
N PRO A 41 -4.63 -9.69 3.89
CA PRO A 41 -5.42 -10.86 4.26
C PRO A 41 -4.57 -12.14 4.20
N LYS A 42 -4.83 -13.08 5.12
CA LYS A 42 -4.18 -14.39 5.08
C LYS A 42 -4.74 -15.18 3.90
N HIS A 43 -3.88 -15.58 2.97
CA HIS A 43 -4.23 -16.47 1.87
C HIS A 43 -3.08 -17.44 1.61
N ASP A 44 -3.41 -18.64 1.14
CA ASP A 44 -2.41 -19.61 0.72
C ASP A 44 -2.03 -19.38 -0.74
N GLY A 45 -0.73 -19.34 -1.03
CA GLY A 45 -0.19 -19.18 -2.38
C GLY A 45 -0.13 -17.72 -2.88
N PRO A 46 0.25 -17.52 -4.16
CA PRO A 46 0.32 -16.20 -4.76
C PRO A 46 -1.09 -15.64 -4.99
N SER A 47 -1.29 -14.38 -4.63
CA SER A 47 -2.49 -13.65 -5.04
C SER A 47 -2.58 -13.58 -6.58
N PRO A 48 -3.76 -13.32 -7.16
CA PRO A 48 -3.92 -13.06 -8.59
C PRO A 48 -3.01 -11.93 -9.13
N PHE A 49 -2.54 -11.05 -8.25
CA PHE A 49 -1.61 -9.95 -8.55
C PHE A 49 -0.13 -10.37 -8.47
N GLY A 50 0.16 -11.64 -8.15
CA GLY A 50 1.52 -12.13 -7.98
C GLY A 50 2.21 -11.71 -6.67
N TRP A 51 1.47 -11.11 -5.72
CA TRP A 51 1.98 -10.90 -4.37
C TRP A 51 1.98 -12.21 -3.58
N THR A 52 3.09 -12.48 -2.89
CA THR A 52 3.29 -13.66 -2.04
C THR A 52 3.63 -13.20 -0.62
N PRO A 53 3.00 -13.72 0.44
CA PRO A 53 3.38 -13.41 1.81
C PRO A 53 4.81 -13.87 2.12
N PRO A 54 5.52 -13.21 3.05
CA PRO A 54 6.78 -13.75 3.56
C PRO A 54 6.55 -15.09 4.26
N SER A 55 7.57 -15.94 4.34
CA SER A 55 7.46 -17.21 5.06
C SER A 55 7.17 -16.98 6.54
N GLU A 56 6.24 -17.75 7.11
CA GLU A 56 5.91 -17.69 8.54
C GLU A 56 7.06 -18.20 9.42
N VAL A 57 7.92 -19.07 8.88
CA VAL A 57 9.07 -19.62 9.59
C VAL A 57 10.26 -18.69 9.40
N PRO A 58 10.80 -18.07 10.47
CA PRO A 58 11.99 -17.24 10.35
C PRO A 58 13.18 -18.12 9.96
N PHE A 59 13.77 -17.83 8.81
CA PHE A 59 14.97 -18.53 8.35
C PHE A 59 16.17 -18.17 9.24
N ALA A 60 16.97 -19.17 9.62
CA ALA A 60 18.21 -19.00 10.39
C ALA A 60 19.36 -18.44 9.52
N LEU A 61 19.10 -17.35 8.79
CA LEU A 61 20.09 -16.63 8.00
C LEU A 61 20.69 -15.49 8.84
N PRO A 62 21.98 -15.15 8.64
CA PRO A 62 22.66 -14.10 9.41
C PRO A 62 22.18 -12.68 9.02
N TYR A 63 21.25 -12.56 8.09
CA TYR A 63 20.70 -11.30 7.61
C TYR A 63 19.18 -11.40 7.47
N MET A 64 18.51 -10.26 7.60
CA MET A 64 17.08 -10.11 7.37
C MET A 64 16.80 -9.07 6.29
N ILE A 65 15.70 -9.27 5.56
CA ILE A 65 15.25 -8.35 4.51
C ILE A 65 13.83 -7.91 4.86
N CYS A 66 13.71 -6.68 5.36
CA CYS A 66 12.42 -6.11 5.72
C CYS A 66 11.64 -5.71 4.47
N ARG A 67 10.35 -6.07 4.42
CA ARG A 67 9.43 -5.58 3.40
C ARG A 67 9.08 -4.12 3.61
N SER A 68 8.64 -3.46 2.54
CA SER A 68 8.15 -2.08 2.60
C SER A 68 6.87 -1.97 3.45
N ARG A 69 6.48 -0.73 3.78
CA ARG A 69 5.19 -0.43 4.44
C ARG A 69 3.98 -1.04 3.71
N MET A 70 4.07 -1.17 2.38
CA MET A 70 3.03 -1.75 1.52
C MET A 70 3.17 -3.28 1.37
N HIS A 71 3.95 -3.93 2.24
CA HIS A 71 4.19 -5.38 2.23
C HIS A 71 4.85 -5.92 0.96
N ASN A 72 5.49 -5.05 0.17
CA ASN A 72 6.23 -5.44 -1.03
C ASN A 72 7.69 -5.78 -0.72
N VAL A 73 8.22 -6.76 -1.44
CA VAL A 73 9.66 -7.09 -1.44
C VAL A 73 10.44 -5.87 -1.94
N PRO A 74 11.42 -5.38 -1.19
CA PRO A 74 12.16 -4.20 -1.59
C PRO A 74 13.04 -4.54 -2.81
N ALA A 75 13.14 -3.62 -3.77
CA ALA A 75 14.01 -3.75 -4.94
C ALA A 75 15.50 -3.52 -4.60
N LEU A 76 15.93 -3.92 -3.40
CA LEU A 76 17.27 -3.65 -2.91
C LEU A 76 18.23 -4.64 -3.55
N GLU A 77 19.21 -4.11 -4.27
CA GLU A 77 20.44 -4.75 -4.76
C GLU A 77 21.34 -5.24 -3.60
N LYS A 78 20.82 -6.09 -2.72
CA LYS A 78 21.60 -6.67 -1.62
C LYS A 78 22.65 -7.64 -2.16
N ASP A 79 23.84 -7.70 -1.54
CA ASP A 79 24.81 -8.79 -1.71
C ASP A 79 24.25 -10.07 -1.11
N VAL A 80 23.25 -10.62 -1.76
CA VAL A 80 22.74 -11.94 -1.45
C VAL A 80 23.35 -12.90 -2.44
N ASN A 81 24.67 -13.08 -2.31
CA ASN A 81 25.44 -13.95 -3.18
C ASN A 81 24.99 -13.77 -4.65
N LEU A 82 24.87 -12.52 -5.13
CA LEU A 82 24.43 -12.26 -6.52
C LEU A 82 25.39 -12.92 -7.50
N GLN A 83 26.63 -13.18 -7.07
CA GLN A 83 27.55 -14.10 -7.72
C GLN A 83 26.89 -15.44 -8.09
N GLN A 84 26.06 -16.04 -7.22
CA GLN A 84 25.28 -17.25 -7.50
C GLN A 84 24.16 -17.02 -8.53
N LEU A 85 23.55 -15.83 -8.54
CA LEU A 85 22.44 -15.51 -9.46
C LEU A 85 22.95 -15.16 -10.87
N THR A 86 24.04 -14.41 -10.95
CA THR A 86 24.55 -13.80 -12.19
C THR A 86 25.79 -14.51 -12.73
N GLY A 87 26.45 -15.35 -11.92
CA GLY A 87 27.67 -16.08 -12.31
C GLY A 87 28.88 -15.18 -12.61
N LYS A 88 28.80 -13.88 -12.27
CA LYS A 88 29.80 -12.86 -12.56
C LYS A 88 30.01 -11.97 -11.35
N ASP A 89 31.24 -11.53 -11.15
CA ASP A 89 31.57 -10.51 -10.16
C ASP A 89 31.09 -9.14 -10.66
N LEU A 90 30.01 -8.66 -10.06
CA LEU A 90 29.49 -7.33 -10.31
C LEU A 90 30.12 -6.35 -9.31
N PRO A 91 30.42 -5.11 -9.71
CA PRO A 91 30.87 -4.11 -8.75
C PRO A 91 29.70 -3.76 -7.81
N THR A 92 29.86 -4.11 -6.53
CA THR A 92 28.89 -3.83 -5.47
C THR A 92 29.45 -2.82 -4.47
N GLN A 93 28.55 -2.05 -3.85
CA GLN A 93 28.87 -1.11 -2.78
C GLN A 93 27.93 -1.35 -1.61
N VAL A 94 28.49 -1.67 -0.45
CA VAL A 94 27.75 -1.87 0.80
C VAL A 94 27.82 -0.60 1.65
N ASN A 95 26.68 -0.14 2.15
CA ASN A 95 26.58 0.88 3.19
C ASN A 95 25.91 0.25 4.41
N GLU A 96 26.71 -0.02 5.43
CA GLU A 96 26.29 -0.67 6.67
C GLU A 96 25.39 0.22 7.53
N VAL A 97 25.65 1.53 7.55
CA VAL A 97 24.90 2.50 8.38
C VAL A 97 23.44 2.59 7.93
N THR A 98 23.22 2.65 6.62
CA THR A 98 21.86 2.68 6.05
C THR A 98 21.32 1.29 5.72
N MET A 99 22.11 0.24 5.93
CA MET A 99 21.81 -1.14 5.52
C MET A 99 21.39 -1.27 4.06
N THR A 100 22.03 -0.50 3.17
CA THR A 100 21.76 -0.50 1.73
C THR A 100 22.95 -1.03 0.97
N ILE A 101 22.68 -1.76 -0.11
CA ILE A 101 23.71 -2.23 -1.02
C ILE A 101 23.30 -1.77 -2.41
N ARG A 102 24.29 -1.38 -3.20
CA ARG A 102 24.16 -0.92 -4.57
C ARG A 102 24.93 -1.88 -5.46
N VAL A 103 24.31 -2.34 -6.51
CA VAL A 103 24.88 -3.19 -7.56
C VAL A 103 24.83 -2.36 -8.85
N LYS A 104 25.75 -2.60 -9.78
CA LYS A 104 25.69 -1.95 -11.08
C LYS A 104 24.94 -2.83 -12.07
N GLY A 105 23.76 -2.41 -12.50
CA GLY A 105 23.02 -3.02 -13.61
C GLY A 105 21.50 -3.02 -13.41
N HIS A 106 20.80 -3.81 -14.23
CA HIS A 106 19.35 -4.01 -14.11
C HIS A 106 19.06 -5.44 -13.66
N PHE A 107 18.85 -5.63 -12.35
CA PHE A 107 18.60 -6.95 -11.76
C PHE A 107 17.31 -7.01 -10.93
N ASP A 108 16.47 -5.98 -10.99
CA ASP A 108 15.29 -5.84 -10.12
C ASP A 108 14.36 -7.06 -10.16
N THR A 109 14.04 -7.56 -11.36
CA THR A 109 13.10 -8.67 -11.53
C THR A 109 13.68 -9.98 -11.01
N ALA A 110 14.90 -10.32 -11.45
CA ALA A 110 15.58 -11.56 -11.07
C ALA A 110 15.84 -11.60 -9.55
N LEU A 111 16.16 -10.45 -8.96
CA LEU A 111 16.38 -10.33 -7.52
C LEU A 111 15.09 -10.49 -6.72
N LYS A 112 13.98 -9.89 -7.19
CA LYS A 112 12.66 -10.09 -6.57
C LYS A 112 12.24 -11.54 -6.61
N GLU A 113 12.36 -12.20 -7.75
CA GLU A 113 12.04 -13.62 -7.90
C GLU A 113 12.88 -14.50 -6.96
N TRP A 114 14.18 -14.21 -6.87
CA TRP A 114 15.07 -14.93 -5.97
C TRP A 114 14.73 -14.72 -4.49
N LEU A 115 14.36 -13.50 -4.11
CA LEU A 115 13.93 -13.18 -2.74
C LEU A 115 12.63 -13.90 -2.39
N VAL A 116 11.65 -13.88 -3.30
CA VAL A 116 10.38 -14.61 -3.14
C VAL A 116 10.64 -16.12 -3.05
N LYS A 117 11.52 -16.66 -3.89
CA LYS A 117 11.92 -18.09 -3.84
C LYS A 117 12.56 -18.47 -2.51
N LYS A 118 13.33 -17.56 -1.91
CA LYS A 118 13.87 -17.74 -0.55
C LYS A 118 12.83 -17.55 0.56
N GLY A 119 11.66 -17.00 0.26
CA GLY A 119 10.59 -16.77 1.23
C GLY A 119 10.69 -15.45 1.99
N PHE A 120 11.46 -14.47 1.48
CA PHE A 120 11.50 -13.11 2.02
C PHE A 120 10.29 -12.28 1.59
#